data_AF-A0A2M8NK86-F1
#
_entry.id   AF-A0A2M8NK86-F1
#
_cell.length_a   1.000
_cell.length_b   1.000
_cell.length_c   1.000
_cell.angle_alpha   90.00
_cell.angle_beta   90.00
_cell.angle_gamma   90.00
#
_symmetry.space_group_name_H-M   'P 1'
#
loop_
_entity.id
_entity.type
_entity.pdbx_description
1 polymer ?
#
loop_
_entity_poly.entity_id
_entity_poly.type
_entity_poly.pdbx_seq_one_letter_code
_entity_poly.pdbx_strand_id
1 'polypeptide(L)'
;MTRSNPIRHTFNPARWRPQRQAIALTTLALFVGIIMGALYLSQAATAATLGRELERLIVQRQTIEQQNEELRAEIASLRSVPHLQNRARELGFQPITADRLEYVIVPGYVPRADTIDRTVAVAPAAPQVTPAPIYDETFTGWLQAQFDAFTRQLSEFTEGG
;
A
#
# COMPACT_ATOMS: atom_id res chain seq x y z
N MET A 1 -33.78 68.65 51.84
CA MET A 1 -34.89 68.09 51.03
C MET A 1 -34.41 67.93 49.61
N THR A 2 -34.58 66.72 49.10
CA THR A 2 -34.02 66.11 47.88
C THR A 2 -34.64 66.66 46.59
N ARG A 3 -33.81 66.91 45.57
CA ARG A 3 -34.24 66.94 44.16
C ARG A 3 -33.38 65.97 43.36
N SER A 4 -33.92 64.78 43.17
CA SER A 4 -33.43 63.78 42.22
C SER A 4 -33.80 64.23 40.80
N ASN A 5 -32.80 64.44 39.95
CA ASN A 5 -33.00 64.51 38.50
C ASN A 5 -32.28 63.31 37.84
N PRO A 6 -33.00 62.22 37.52
CA PRO A 6 -32.41 61.03 36.92
C PRO A 6 -32.75 60.98 35.44
N ILE A 7 -31.89 61.51 34.58
CA ILE A 7 -31.93 61.14 33.16
C ILE A 7 -30.52 60.81 32.70
N ARG A 8 -30.07 59.61 33.10
CA ARG A 8 -29.07 58.88 32.33
C ARG A 8 -29.79 58.31 31.13
N HIS A 9 -29.71 59.00 29.99
CA HIS A 9 -29.98 58.37 28.70
C HIS A 9 -28.87 57.35 28.45
N THR A 10 -29.02 56.15 29.01
CA THR A 10 -28.24 55.01 28.55
C THR A 10 -28.82 54.62 27.21
N PHE A 11 -28.09 54.93 26.14
CA PHE A 11 -28.27 54.25 24.86
C PHE A 11 -28.33 52.76 25.15
N ASN A 12 -29.42 52.13 24.72
CA ASN A 12 -29.61 50.70 24.82
C ASN A 12 -29.21 50.06 23.48
N PRO A 13 -27.96 49.61 23.30
CA PRO A 13 -27.58 48.83 22.13
C PRO A 13 -27.88 47.33 22.32
N ALA A 14 -28.93 46.92 23.03
CA ALA A 14 -29.16 45.50 23.35
C ALA A 14 -30.23 44.80 22.49
N ARG A 15 -30.44 45.20 21.23
CA ARG A 15 -31.46 44.54 20.37
C ARG A 15 -31.01 44.15 18.95
N TRP A 16 -29.73 44.24 18.61
CA TRP A 16 -29.17 43.87 17.29
C TRP A 16 -28.35 42.55 17.28
N ARG A 17 -28.53 41.66 18.28
CA ARG A 17 -27.70 40.44 18.45
C ARG A 17 -28.11 39.21 17.59
N PRO A 18 -29.41 38.87 17.38
CA PRO A 18 -29.75 37.59 16.75
C PRO A 18 -29.42 37.54 15.25
N GLN A 19 -29.50 38.67 14.53
CA GLN A 19 -29.19 38.70 13.09
C GLN A 19 -27.69 38.53 12.81
N ARG A 20 -26.81 39.14 13.61
CA ARG A 20 -25.35 39.02 13.42
C ARG A 20 -24.84 37.62 13.78
N GLN A 21 -25.40 37.01 14.83
CA GLN A 21 -25.08 35.63 15.22
C GLN A 21 -25.54 34.61 14.17
N ALA A 22 -26.73 34.79 13.58
CA ALA A 22 -27.19 33.91 12.51
C ALA A 22 -26.28 33.98 11.28
N ILE A 23 -25.87 35.19 10.86
CA ILE A 23 -24.95 35.36 9.72
C ILE A 23 -23.59 34.70 9.99
N ALA A 24 -23.05 34.84 11.20
CA ALA A 24 -21.79 34.21 11.59
C ALA A 24 -21.88 32.67 11.54
N LEU A 25 -22.97 32.09 12.07
CA LEU A 25 -23.18 30.63 12.04
C LEU A 25 -23.37 30.08 10.64
N THR A 26 -24.14 30.77 9.78
CA THR A 26 -24.31 30.35 8.38
C THR A 26 -22.98 30.42 7.61
N THR A 27 -22.18 31.47 7.85
CA THR A 27 -20.87 31.61 7.22
C THR A 27 -19.92 30.50 7.68
N LEU A 28 -19.93 30.16 8.97
CA LEU A 28 -19.12 29.07 9.52
C LEU A 28 -19.52 27.71 8.93
N ALA A 29 -20.82 27.41 8.86
CA ALA A 29 -21.32 26.18 8.25
C ALA A 29 -20.92 26.06 6.77
N LEU A 30 -20.91 27.17 6.03
CA LEU A 30 -20.42 27.21 4.66
C LEU A 30 -18.93 26.85 4.58
N PHE A 31 -18.09 27.44 5.44
CA PHE A 31 -16.66 27.11 5.49
C PHE A 31 -16.41 25.64 5.82
N VAL A 32 -17.13 25.09 6.80
CA VAL A 32 -17.03 23.67 7.15
C VAL A 32 -17.43 22.79 5.96
N GLY A 33 -18.51 23.13 5.25
CA GLY A 33 -18.92 22.42 4.04
C GLY A 33 -17.88 22.47 2.92
N ILE A 34 -17.24 23.62 2.71
CA ILE A 34 -16.16 23.78 1.73
C ILE A 34 -14.95 22.94 2.11
N ILE A 35 -14.53 22.95 3.38
CA ILE A 35 -13.39 22.15 3.86
C ILE A 35 -13.69 20.66 3.69
N MET A 36 -14.89 20.22 4.05
CA MET A 36 -15.32 18.82 3.90
C MET A 36 -15.34 18.40 2.43
N GLY A 37 -15.86 19.27 1.55
CA GLY A 37 -15.87 19.05 0.11
C GLY A 37 -14.45 18.99 -0.49
N ALA A 38 -13.56 19.89 -0.08
CA ALA A 38 -12.17 19.90 -0.51
C ALA A 38 -11.43 18.63 -0.05
N LEU A 39 -11.66 18.19 1.19
CA LEU A 39 -11.07 16.96 1.72
C LEU A 39 -11.57 15.72 0.98
N TYR A 40 -12.89 15.62 0.74
CA TYR A 40 -13.48 14.53 -0.02
C TYR A 40 -12.90 14.46 -1.45
N LEU A 41 -12.78 15.61 -2.11
CA LEU A 41 -12.19 15.71 -3.44
C LEU A 41 -10.71 15.31 -3.45
N SER A 42 -9.94 15.72 -2.43
CA SER A 42 -8.53 15.33 -2.27
C SER A 42 -8.38 13.82 -2.07
N GLN A 43 -9.24 13.21 -1.26
CA GLN A 43 -9.26 11.75 -1.06
C GLN A 43 -9.60 11.02 -2.37
N ALA A 44 -10.63 11.47 -3.09
CA ALA A 44 -11.03 10.89 -4.37
C ALA A 44 -9.92 11.00 -5.43
N ALA A 45 -9.23 12.14 -5.51
CA ALA A 45 -8.10 12.34 -6.42
C ALA A 45 -6.89 11.46 -6.06
N THR A 46 -6.61 11.28 -4.77
CA THR A 46 -5.52 10.41 -4.29
C THR A 46 -5.83 8.94 -4.57
N ALA A 47 -7.06 8.50 -4.32
CA ALA A 47 -7.50 7.14 -4.63
C ALA A 47 -7.39 6.84 -6.14
N ALA A 48 -7.78 7.79 -7.00
CA ALA A 48 -7.69 7.64 -8.45
C ALA A 48 -6.25 7.59 -8.98
N THR A 49 -5.32 8.32 -8.36
CA THR A 49 -3.89 8.29 -8.75
C THR A 49 -3.19 7.03 -8.26
N LEU A 50 -3.42 6.63 -7.01
CA LEU A 50 -2.89 5.39 -6.44
C LEU A 50 -3.37 4.16 -7.22
N GLY A 51 -4.65 4.12 -7.62
CA GLY A 51 -5.20 3.03 -8.40
C GLY A 51 -4.50 2.82 -9.75
N ARG A 52 -4.13 3.91 -10.44
CA ARG A 52 -3.39 3.81 -11.71
C ARG A 52 -1.96 3.29 -11.53
N GLU A 53 -1.28 3.72 -10.46
CA GLU A 53 0.07 3.23 -10.18
C GLU A 53 0.03 1.76 -9.76
N LEU A 54 -0.96 1.35 -8.96
CA LEU A 54 -1.16 -0.04 -8.59
C LEU A 54 -1.44 -0.91 -9.83
N GLU A 55 -2.31 -0.47 -10.73
CA GLU A 55 -2.58 -1.18 -11.98
C GLU A 55 -1.32 -1.33 -12.83
N ARG A 56 -0.52 -0.27 -12.95
CA ARG A 56 0.78 -0.30 -13.64
C ARG A 56 1.73 -1.34 -13.02
N LEU A 57 1.82 -1.38 -11.69
CA LEU A 57 2.65 -2.35 -10.98
C LEU A 57 2.15 -3.78 -11.16
N ILE A 58 0.83 -4.00 -11.19
CA ILE A 58 0.22 -5.32 -11.45
C ILE A 58 0.57 -5.79 -12.87
N VAL A 59 0.40 -4.93 -13.88
CA VAL A 59 0.76 -5.24 -15.27
C VAL A 59 2.26 -5.53 -15.40
N GLN A 60 3.11 -4.76 -14.72
CA GLN A 60 4.56 -4.99 -14.71
C GLN A 60 4.91 -6.35 -14.07
N ARG A 61 4.29 -6.69 -12.94
CA ARG A 61 4.44 -7.99 -12.27
C ARG A 61 4.05 -9.13 -13.20
N GLN A 62 2.87 -9.06 -13.84
CA GLN A 62 2.39 -10.08 -14.77
C GLN A 62 3.34 -10.27 -15.95
N THR A 63 3.88 -9.18 -16.49
CA THR A 63 4.87 -9.23 -17.58
C THR A 63 6.13 -9.99 -17.16
N ILE A 64 6.66 -9.70 -15.96
CA ILE A 64 7.85 -10.37 -15.44
C ILE A 64 7.58 -11.85 -15.12
N GLU A 65 6.39 -12.19 -14.60
CA GLU A 65 6.00 -13.58 -14.37
C GLU A 65 5.92 -14.37 -15.68
N GLN A 66 5.33 -13.80 -16.72
CA GLN A 66 5.29 -14.42 -18.04
C GLN A 66 6.68 -14.69 -18.61
N GLN A 67 7.59 -13.70 -18.53
CA GLN A 67 8.98 -13.86 -18.98
C GLN A 67 9.73 -14.96 -18.21
N ASN A 68 9.49 -15.06 -16.90
CA ASN A 68 10.09 -16.13 -16.10
C ASN A 68 9.62 -17.51 -16.53
N GLU A 69 8.32 -17.68 -16.80
CA GLU A 69 7.79 -18.97 -17.27
C GLU A 69 8.29 -19.34 -18.66
N GLU A 70 8.43 -18.36 -19.56
CA GLU A 70 9.06 -18.57 -20.87
C GLU A 70 10.51 -19.05 -20.73
N LEU A 71 11.32 -18.38 -19.91
CA LEU A 71 12.71 -18.78 -19.65
C LEU A 71 12.81 -20.15 -19.00
N ARG A 72 11.89 -20.49 -18.08
CA ARG A 72 11.84 -21.83 -17.46
C ARG A 72 11.55 -22.90 -18.50
N ALA A 73 10.61 -22.66 -19.42
CA ALA A 73 10.31 -23.57 -20.51
C ALA A 73 11.51 -23.75 -21.45
N GLU A 74 12.22 -22.66 -21.78
CA GLU A 74 13.43 -22.70 -22.61
C GLU A 74 14.54 -23.53 -21.94
N ILE A 75 14.84 -23.25 -20.66
CA ILE A 75 15.83 -24.01 -19.89
C ILE A 75 15.47 -25.50 -19.84
N ALA A 76 14.19 -25.84 -19.62
CA ALA A 76 13.72 -27.21 -19.61
C ALA A 76 13.92 -27.89 -20.97
N SER A 77 13.68 -27.18 -22.08
CA SER A 77 13.89 -27.67 -23.43
C SER A 77 15.37 -27.96 -23.72
N LEU A 78 16.27 -27.06 -23.31
CA LEU A 78 17.72 -27.19 -23.48
C LEU A 78 18.31 -28.31 -22.62
N ARG A 79 17.78 -28.50 -21.41
CA ARG A 79 18.17 -29.57 -20.49
C ARG A 79 17.45 -30.89 -20.76
N SER A 80 16.57 -30.94 -21.76
CA SER A 80 15.81 -32.14 -22.05
C SER A 80 16.76 -33.27 -22.49
N VAL A 81 16.45 -34.50 -22.04
CA VAL A 81 17.24 -35.69 -22.38
C VAL A 81 17.42 -35.85 -23.91
N PRO A 82 16.40 -35.63 -24.76
CA PRO A 82 16.58 -35.69 -26.21
C PRO A 82 17.59 -34.66 -26.74
N HIS A 83 17.55 -33.42 -26.24
CA HIS A 83 18.48 -32.37 -26.64
C HIS A 83 19.92 -32.71 -26.22
N LEU A 84 20.11 -33.19 -24.99
CA LEU A 84 21.41 -33.65 -24.50
C LEU A 84 21.93 -34.87 -25.26
N GLN A 85 21.07 -35.83 -25.61
CA GLN A 85 21.45 -37.00 -26.40
C GLN A 85 21.85 -36.63 -27.83
N ASN A 86 21.13 -35.70 -28.47
CA ASN A 86 21.50 -35.19 -29.79
C ASN A 86 22.87 -34.52 -29.73
N ARG A 87 23.09 -33.64 -28.74
CA ARG A 87 24.39 -32.99 -28.55
C ARG A 87 25.52 -33.98 -28.26
N ALA A 88 25.26 -35.02 -27.48
CA ALA A 88 26.24 -36.07 -27.23
C ALA A 88 26.62 -36.81 -28.53
N ARG A 89 25.63 -37.12 -29.39
CA ARG A 89 25.88 -37.72 -30.70
C ARG A 89 26.70 -36.82 -31.62
N GLU A 90 26.42 -35.52 -31.65
CA GLU A 90 27.22 -34.53 -32.42
C GLU A 90 28.67 -34.45 -31.96
N LEU A 91 28.93 -34.65 -30.67
CA LEU A 91 30.27 -34.70 -30.08
C LEU A 91 30.98 -36.06 -30.29
N GLY A 92 30.34 -37.01 -30.97
CA GLY A 92 30.89 -38.33 -31.26
C GLY A 92 30.68 -39.37 -30.14
N PHE A 93 29.92 -39.03 -29.08
CA PHE A 93 29.53 -40.02 -28.08
C PHE A 93 28.52 -41.01 -28.68
N GLN A 94 28.65 -42.27 -28.29
CA GLN A 94 27.72 -43.33 -28.65
C GLN A 94 27.05 -43.89 -27.39
N PRO A 95 25.80 -44.36 -27.50
CA PRO A 95 25.16 -45.09 -26.40
C PRO A 95 26.02 -46.29 -26.00
N ILE A 96 26.24 -46.46 -24.70
CA ILE A 96 26.96 -47.63 -24.18
C ILE A 96 26.07 -48.87 -24.31
N THR A 97 26.64 -49.96 -24.79
CA THR A 97 25.99 -51.28 -24.85
C THR A 97 26.59 -52.18 -23.76
N ALA A 98 25.84 -53.17 -23.30
CA ALA A 98 26.23 -54.00 -22.15
C ALA A 98 27.54 -54.77 -22.37
N ASP A 99 27.90 -55.05 -23.62
CA ASP A 99 29.15 -55.70 -24.05
C ASP A 99 30.39 -54.79 -23.95
N ARG A 100 30.20 -53.47 -23.82
CA ARG A 100 31.29 -52.48 -23.71
C ARG A 100 31.41 -51.86 -22.32
N LEU A 101 30.72 -52.43 -21.33
CA LEU A 101 30.69 -51.92 -19.98
C LEU A 101 31.85 -52.52 -19.16
N GLU A 102 32.81 -51.69 -18.79
CA GLU A 102 33.93 -52.08 -17.93
C GLU A 102 33.73 -51.50 -16.52
N TYR A 103 33.80 -52.35 -15.50
CA TYR A 103 33.68 -51.94 -14.10
C TYR A 103 35.07 -51.83 -13.48
N VAL A 104 35.43 -50.61 -13.07
CA VAL A 104 36.67 -50.35 -12.34
C VAL A 104 36.37 -50.23 -10.85
N ILE A 105 36.93 -51.14 -10.04
CA ILE A 105 36.86 -51.03 -8.58
C ILE A 105 37.92 -50.03 -8.14
N VAL A 106 37.49 -48.92 -7.54
CA VAL A 106 38.40 -47.91 -6.97
C VAL A 106 38.54 -48.16 -5.47
N PRO A 107 39.71 -48.64 -4.99
CA PRO A 107 39.92 -48.91 -3.56
C PRO A 107 39.75 -47.64 -2.72
N GLY A 108 39.00 -47.73 -1.63
CA GLY A 108 38.74 -46.59 -0.75
C GLY A 108 37.70 -45.58 -1.27
N TYR A 109 37.00 -45.88 -2.37
CA TYR A 109 35.88 -45.06 -2.83
C TYR A 109 34.72 -45.13 -1.84
N VAL A 110 34.41 -44.00 -1.20
CA VAL A 110 33.22 -43.80 -0.38
C VAL A 110 32.22 -43.03 -1.24
N PRO A 111 31.13 -43.65 -1.72
CA PRO A 111 30.16 -42.96 -2.55
C PRO A 111 29.58 -41.77 -1.78
N ARG A 112 29.60 -40.60 -2.41
CA ARG A 112 29.03 -39.42 -1.81
C ARG A 112 27.50 -39.48 -1.93
N ALA A 113 26.82 -39.58 -0.79
CA ALA A 113 25.37 -39.74 -0.69
C ALA A 113 24.55 -38.58 -1.29
N ASP A 114 25.21 -37.48 -1.66
CA ASP A 114 24.62 -36.27 -2.25
C ASP A 114 24.52 -36.33 -3.79
N THR A 115 25.13 -37.32 -4.46
CA THR A 115 25.16 -37.36 -5.94
C THR A 115 23.84 -37.72 -6.62
N ILE A 116 22.83 -38.19 -5.87
CA ILE A 116 21.47 -38.49 -6.38
C ILE A 116 20.41 -37.54 -5.78
N ASP A 117 20.81 -36.44 -5.13
CA ASP A 117 19.84 -35.38 -4.78
C ASP A 117 19.95 -34.22 -5.76
N ARG A 118 19.55 -34.48 -7.02
CA ARG A 118 19.31 -33.42 -8.00
C ARG A 118 17.93 -32.78 -7.80
N THR A 119 17.41 -32.75 -6.57
CA THR A 119 16.50 -31.67 -6.22
C THR A 119 17.38 -30.48 -5.85
N VAL A 120 17.72 -29.66 -6.85
CA VAL A 120 18.00 -28.26 -6.53
C VAL A 120 16.67 -27.78 -5.96
N ALA A 121 16.54 -27.85 -4.63
CA ALA A 121 15.52 -27.12 -3.92
C ALA A 121 15.79 -25.67 -4.26
N VAL A 122 15.14 -25.20 -5.33
CA VAL A 122 14.85 -23.78 -5.50
C VAL A 122 14.04 -23.50 -4.26
N ALA A 123 14.72 -23.05 -3.20
CA ALA A 123 14.05 -22.58 -2.01
C ALA A 123 13.00 -21.61 -2.55
N PRO A 124 11.69 -21.89 -2.35
CA PRO A 124 10.67 -20.94 -2.77
C PRO A 124 11.12 -19.63 -2.14
N ALA A 125 11.39 -18.63 -2.97
CA ALA A 125 11.74 -17.31 -2.48
C ALA A 125 10.54 -16.90 -1.63
N ALA A 126 10.65 -17.14 -0.33
CA ALA A 126 9.59 -16.79 0.60
C ALA A 126 9.43 -15.29 0.41
N PRO A 127 8.24 -14.80 0.04
CA PRO A 127 8.04 -13.37 -0.08
C PRO A 127 8.45 -12.78 1.26
N GLN A 128 9.51 -11.97 1.26
CA GLN A 128 9.89 -11.19 2.43
C GLN A 128 8.79 -10.13 2.57
N VAL A 129 7.71 -10.50 3.26
CA VAL A 129 6.63 -9.60 3.59
C VAL A 129 7.16 -8.70 4.68
N THR A 130 7.82 -7.61 4.27
CA THR A 130 8.05 -6.48 5.17
C THR A 130 6.66 -6.06 5.67
N PRO A 131 6.38 -6.11 6.99
CA PRO A 131 5.08 -5.68 7.49
C PRO A 131 4.88 -4.23 7.05
N ALA A 132 3.81 -3.98 6.30
CA ALA A 132 3.41 -2.64 5.94
C ALA A 132 3.22 -1.84 7.24
N PRO A 133 3.64 -0.56 7.29
CA PRO A 133 3.39 0.28 8.45
C PRO A 133 1.89 0.29 8.74
N ILE A 134 1.53 -0.03 9.98
CA ILE A 134 0.16 0.06 10.45
C ILE A 134 -0.14 1.55 10.65
N TYR A 135 -0.96 2.11 9.77
CA TYR A 135 -1.45 3.48 9.91
C TYR A 135 -2.66 3.47 10.85
N ASP A 136 -2.44 3.76 12.13
CA ASP A 136 -3.46 3.75 13.19
C ASP A 136 -4.25 5.07 13.32
N GLU A 137 -3.99 6.06 12.47
CA GLU A 137 -4.81 7.27 12.41
C GLU A 137 -6.15 6.96 11.75
N THR A 138 -7.15 6.61 12.56
CA THR A 138 -8.51 6.42 12.09
C THR A 138 -9.15 7.76 11.74
N PHE A 139 -9.89 7.79 10.62
CA PHE A 139 -10.70 8.95 10.22
C PHE A 139 -11.57 9.47 11.36
N THR A 140 -12.10 8.57 12.18
CA THR A 140 -12.92 8.90 13.35
C THR A 140 -12.17 9.69 14.39
N GLY A 141 -10.90 9.38 14.66
CA GLY A 141 -10.08 10.12 15.62
C GLY A 141 -9.77 11.54 15.14
N TRP A 142 -9.44 11.71 13.86
CA TRP A 142 -9.29 13.03 13.26
C TRP A 142 -10.61 13.82 13.30
N LEU A 143 -11.74 13.18 12.99
CA LEU A 143 -13.06 13.83 12.96
C LEU A 143 -13.50 14.29 14.36
N GLN A 144 -13.21 13.51 15.40
CA GLN A 144 -13.40 13.90 16.79
C GLN A 144 -12.56 15.14 17.14
N ALA A 145 -11.28 15.15 16.78
CA ALA A 145 -10.40 16.30 17.04
C ALA A 145 -10.89 17.59 16.34
N GLN A 146 -11.42 17.47 15.11
CA GLN A 146 -12.01 18.61 14.40
C GLN A 146 -13.33 19.08 15.05
N PHE A 147 -14.17 18.14 15.49
CA PHE A 147 -15.40 18.48 16.21
C PHE A 147 -15.11 19.18 17.54
N ASP A 148 -14.09 18.73 18.26
CA ASP A 148 -13.62 19.34 19.51
C ASP A 148 -13.00 20.73 19.29
N ALA A 149 -12.35 20.97 18.15
CA ALA A 149 -11.87 22.30 17.79
C ALA A 149 -13.04 23.26 17.49
N PHE A 150 -14.08 22.78 16.79
CA PHE A 150 -15.27 23.55 16.48
C PHE A 150 -16.08 23.93 17.73
N THR A 151 -16.30 22.98 18.64
CA THR A 151 -17.07 23.22 19.87
C THR A 151 -16.36 24.18 20.81
N ARG A 152 -15.03 24.10 20.94
CA ARG A 152 -14.21 25.05 21.71
C ARG A 152 -14.35 26.48 21.18
N GLN A 153 -14.28 26.65 19.86
CA GLN A 153 -14.41 27.97 19.25
C GLN A 153 -15.81 28.57 19.42
N LEU A 154 -16.86 27.74 19.44
CA LEU A 154 -18.21 28.17 19.78
C LEU A 154 -18.31 28.63 21.23
N SER A 155 -17.77 27.85 22.19
CA SER A 155 -17.81 28.25 23.61
C SER A 155 -17.07 29.57 23.85
N GLU A 156 -15.89 29.77 23.25
CA GLU A 156 -15.12 31.02 23.35
C GLU A 156 -15.91 32.23 22.82
N PHE A 157 -16.68 32.06 21.74
CA PHE A 157 -17.55 33.10 21.20
C PHE A 157 -18.77 33.39 22.10
N THR A 158 -19.25 32.39 22.83
CA THR A 158 -20.45 32.53 23.68
C THR A 158 -20.12 33.06 25.08
N GLU A 159 -18.92 32.80 25.59
CA GLU A 159 -18.44 33.28 26.90
C GLU A 159 -17.70 34.63 26.83
N GLY A 160 -17.20 35.04 25.65
CA GLY A 160 -16.49 36.31 25.46
C GLY A 160 -17.36 37.53 25.11
N GLY A 161 -18.70 37.52 25.31
CA GLY A 161 -19.62 38.55 24.76
C GLY A 161 -20.72 39.10 25.67
#